data_AF-A0A7R9H7F6-F1
#
_entry.id   AF-A0A7R9H7F6-F1
#
_cell.length_a   1.000
_cell.length_b   1.000
_cell.length_c   1.000
_cell.angle_alpha   90.00
_cell.angle_beta   90.00
_cell.angle_gamma   90.00
#
_symmetry.space_group_name_H-M   'P 1'
#
loop_
_entity.id
_entity.type
_entity.pdbx_description
1 polymer ?
#
loop_
_entity_poly.entity_id
_entity_poly.type
_entity_poly.pdbx_seq_one_letter_code
_entity_poly.pdbx_strand_id
1 'polypeptide(L)'
;MKRYRVVERTLLEIKKKKSPKEMDIISLISNEIDKMEAKHVAHLADLCVDWAQNGTTELVGWKTVLPIVLTHLSDQQFVDAGDKEMKGPEFVSQKIHSLCAVYWKSESVIHLASMFVDMSLTPEEHKEVVMTLCKCMHRLDPQEVPPLVYLLLNMCKVNHCVTLYMNLDLYFTNKLYKGSLKGTDTVSEALNEVEMVYDAAMAYPKSIRDLVSFLRNLVCAPELVTRPFIFAVLLAISTIHFHEDMVCDFLKHTILKCFLEEEKRKASQWLRDNITKTTSLELVVNILIQNRVQDNVQVLYGMLNLGFILLDITSTPGNISDPGKLWSLGSHIVLSLVRQESSVISKVLEKLSFHISTRGAMKQHFDCLYELSMRVPMAMYECRSEITKMLQNLLYRPSSESECVMKALIPLTKTFPTLKDMLIINLRKGLYSR
;
A
#
# COMPACT_ATOMS: atom_id res chain seq x y z
N MET A 1 3.06 43.67 27.80
CA MET A 1 1.78 43.78 28.55
C MET A 1 0.55 44.22 27.74
N LYS A 2 0.44 45.45 27.20
CA LYS A 2 -0.82 45.92 26.54
C LYS A 2 -1.20 45.09 25.30
N ARG A 3 -0.23 44.70 24.47
CA ARG A 3 -0.46 43.90 23.24
C ARG A 3 -0.91 42.46 23.54
N TYR A 4 -0.25 41.80 24.51
CA TYR A 4 -0.63 40.45 24.95
C TYR A 4 -2.08 40.36 25.46
N ARG A 5 -2.49 41.29 26.34
CA ARG A 5 -3.88 41.30 26.86
C ARG A 5 -4.92 41.56 25.78
N VAL A 6 -4.56 42.25 24.69
CA VAL A 6 -5.45 42.46 23.55
C VAL A 6 -5.58 41.16 22.76
N VAL A 7 -4.47 40.48 22.46
CA VAL A 7 -4.48 39.19 21.74
C VAL A 7 -5.15 38.06 22.54
N GLU A 8 -4.88 37.98 23.85
CA GLU A 8 -5.54 37.03 24.74
C GLU A 8 -7.06 37.28 24.80
N ARG A 9 -7.48 38.55 24.93
CA ARG A 9 -8.90 38.90 24.94
C ARG A 9 -9.57 38.70 23.58
N THR A 10 -8.91 39.00 22.47
CA THR A 10 -9.49 38.76 21.14
C THR A 10 -9.64 37.28 20.87
N LEU A 11 -8.65 36.44 21.24
CA LEU A 11 -8.79 34.99 21.11
C LEU A 11 -9.88 34.42 22.04
N LEU A 12 -10.00 34.93 23.28
CA LEU A 12 -11.08 34.55 24.21
C LEU A 12 -12.46 35.07 23.77
N GLU A 13 -12.54 36.20 23.09
CA GLU A 13 -13.80 36.69 22.50
C GLU A 13 -14.17 35.92 21.24
N ILE A 14 -13.21 35.52 20.40
CA ILE A 14 -13.44 34.61 19.27
C ILE A 14 -13.96 33.25 19.80
N LYS A 15 -13.43 32.76 20.92
CA LYS A 15 -13.98 31.58 21.61
C LYS A 15 -15.43 31.71 22.03
N LYS A 16 -15.89 32.93 22.34
CA LYS A 16 -17.23 33.19 22.89
C LYS A 16 -18.24 33.67 21.85
N LYS A 17 -17.80 34.28 20.75
CA LYS A 17 -18.65 34.84 19.70
C LYS A 17 -18.08 34.47 18.33
N LYS A 18 -18.78 33.57 17.63
CA LYS A 18 -18.60 33.32 16.19
C LYS A 18 -18.53 34.65 15.44
N SER A 19 -17.38 34.95 14.83
CA SER A 19 -17.19 36.17 14.05
C SER A 19 -16.91 35.79 12.58
N PRO A 20 -17.62 36.39 11.61
CA PRO A 20 -17.35 36.16 10.19
C PRO A 20 -15.98 36.68 9.72
N LYS A 21 -15.22 37.41 10.57
CA LYS A 21 -13.86 37.93 10.30
C LYS A 21 -12.75 37.18 11.06
N GLU A 22 -13.02 35.96 11.52
CA GLU A 22 -12.07 35.15 12.29
C GLU A 22 -10.71 34.99 11.60
N MET A 23 -10.69 34.67 10.30
CA MET A 23 -9.46 34.46 9.55
C MET A 23 -8.62 35.74 9.40
N ASP A 24 -9.26 36.89 9.23
CA ASP A 24 -8.57 38.19 9.16
C ASP A 24 -7.91 38.51 10.50
N ILE A 25 -8.63 38.28 11.61
CA ILE A 25 -8.12 38.53 12.96
C ILE A 25 -6.97 37.56 13.29
N ILE A 26 -7.10 36.29 12.90
CA ILE A 26 -6.03 35.28 13.04
C ILE A 26 -4.79 35.71 12.25
N SER A 27 -4.94 36.15 11.00
CA SER A 27 -3.80 36.61 10.18
C SER A 27 -3.11 37.86 10.74
N LEU A 28 -3.88 38.77 11.36
CA LEU A 28 -3.36 39.92 12.08
C LEU A 28 -2.56 39.50 13.32
N ILE A 29 -3.10 38.56 14.10
CA ILE A 29 -2.41 37.99 15.27
C ILE A 29 -1.11 37.29 14.84
N SER A 30 -1.14 36.50 13.77
CA SER A 30 0.02 35.84 13.17
C SER A 30 1.14 36.83 12.81
N ASN A 31 0.80 37.97 12.20
CA ASN A 31 1.77 39.02 11.85
C ASN A 31 2.31 39.80 13.06
N GLU A 32 1.61 39.74 14.19
CA GLU A 32 1.96 40.51 15.39
C GLU A 32 2.74 39.69 16.42
N ILE A 33 2.79 38.37 16.26
CA ILE A 33 3.58 37.43 17.09
C ILE A 33 5.08 37.73 17.02
N ASP A 34 5.62 38.09 15.85
CA ASP A 34 7.04 38.40 15.67
C ASP A 34 7.53 39.61 16.49
N LYS A 35 6.60 40.45 16.96
CA LYS A 35 6.90 41.67 17.72
C LYS A 35 6.64 41.51 19.22
N MET A 36 6.32 40.30 19.69
CA MET A 36 6.02 40.03 21.09
C MET A 36 7.24 39.50 21.85
N GLU A 37 7.29 39.75 23.15
CA GLU A 37 8.33 39.19 24.02
C GLU A 37 8.09 37.68 24.23
N ALA A 38 9.17 36.89 24.28
CA ALA A 38 9.13 35.43 24.38
C ALA A 38 8.24 34.89 25.53
N LYS A 39 8.17 35.58 26.67
CA LYS A 39 7.31 35.20 27.82
C LYS A 39 5.81 35.20 27.47
N HIS A 40 5.39 36.20 26.71
CA HIS A 40 3.99 36.35 26.29
C HIS A 40 3.63 35.33 25.20
N VAL A 41 4.58 35.02 24.32
CA VAL A 41 4.43 34.00 23.27
C VAL A 41 4.36 32.60 23.89
N ALA A 42 5.14 32.32 24.94
CA ALA A 42 5.08 31.06 25.69
C ALA A 42 3.70 30.85 26.36
N HIS A 43 3.13 31.88 27.00
CA HIS A 43 1.80 31.78 27.59
C HIS A 43 0.69 31.62 26.54
N LEU A 44 0.89 32.15 25.33
CA LEU A 44 -0.01 31.97 24.20
C LEU A 44 0.07 30.53 23.64
N ALA A 45 1.26 29.93 23.64
CA ALA A 45 1.43 28.51 23.32
C ALA A 45 0.67 27.63 24.32
N ASP A 46 0.74 27.93 25.62
CA ASP A 46 -0.01 27.21 26.66
C ASP A 46 -1.52 27.27 26.44
N LEU A 47 -2.06 28.46 26.17
CA LEU A 47 -3.47 28.64 25.87
C LEU A 47 -3.90 27.87 24.61
N CYS A 48 -3.07 27.86 23.57
CA CYS A 48 -3.34 27.10 22.34
C CYS A 48 -3.30 25.58 22.59
N VAL A 49 -2.35 25.09 23.40
CA VAL A 49 -2.27 23.68 23.80
C VAL A 49 -3.50 23.29 24.63
N ASP A 50 -3.92 24.12 25.58
CA ASP A 50 -5.13 23.90 26.37
C ASP A 50 -6.39 23.87 25.49
N TRP A 51 -6.44 24.69 24.43
CA TRP A 51 -7.58 24.69 23.51
C TRP A 51 -7.58 23.47 22.60
N ALA A 52 -6.40 23.05 22.11
CA ALA A 52 -6.25 21.82 21.36
C ALA A 52 -6.68 20.59 22.18
N GLN A 53 -6.33 20.55 23.47
CA GLN A 53 -6.68 19.45 24.39
C GLN A 53 -8.18 19.42 24.73
N ASN A 54 -8.81 20.59 24.89
CA ASN A 54 -10.24 20.67 25.20
C ASN A 54 -11.16 20.39 23.99
N GLY A 55 -10.59 20.37 22.78
CA GLY A 55 -11.23 19.87 21.56
C GLY A 55 -12.58 20.52 21.23
N THR A 56 -12.72 21.82 21.49
CA THR A 56 -13.86 22.59 20.98
C THR A 56 -13.63 22.88 19.51
N THR A 57 -14.30 22.10 18.65
CA THR A 57 -14.31 22.20 17.18
C THR A 57 -14.71 23.56 16.63
N GLU A 58 -15.29 24.42 17.46
CA GLU A 58 -15.77 25.74 17.08
C GLU A 58 -14.65 26.77 16.82
N LEU A 59 -13.42 26.47 17.22
CA LEU A 59 -12.25 27.35 17.05
C LEU A 59 -11.20 26.68 16.17
N VAL A 60 -11.13 27.10 14.92
CA VAL A 60 -10.13 26.65 13.95
C VAL A 60 -8.82 27.46 14.08
N GLY A 61 -8.85 28.62 14.74
CA GLY A 61 -7.73 29.58 14.74
C GLY A 61 -6.48 29.15 15.50
N TRP A 62 -6.59 28.29 16.51
CA TRP A 62 -5.39 27.79 17.20
C TRP A 62 -4.52 26.93 16.27
N LYS A 63 -5.11 26.25 15.26
CA LYS A 63 -4.36 25.41 14.31
C LYS A 63 -3.39 26.22 13.46
N THR A 64 -3.71 27.47 13.17
CA THR A 64 -2.88 28.38 12.37
C THR A 64 -1.94 29.19 13.24
N VAL A 65 -2.34 29.51 14.46
CA VAL A 65 -1.55 30.31 15.40
C VAL A 65 -0.46 29.47 16.08
N LEU A 66 -0.76 28.23 16.48
CA LEU A 66 0.16 27.38 17.24
C LEU A 66 1.46 27.06 16.48
N PRO A 67 1.45 26.70 15.18
CA PRO A 67 2.69 26.53 14.41
C PRO A 67 3.57 27.76 14.42
N ILE A 68 3.00 28.94 14.17
CA ILE A 68 3.72 30.22 14.07
C ILE A 68 4.34 30.58 15.42
N VAL A 69 3.59 30.39 16.50
CA VAL A 69 4.05 30.59 17.87
C VAL A 69 5.22 29.67 18.20
N LEU A 70 5.13 28.39 17.85
CA LEU A 70 6.18 27.40 18.14
C LEU A 70 7.44 27.64 17.28
N THR A 71 7.28 27.99 16.00
CA THR A 71 8.42 28.38 15.15
C THR A 71 9.12 29.61 15.71
N HIS A 72 8.37 30.64 16.09
CA HIS A 72 8.94 31.85 16.69
C HIS A 72 9.66 31.56 18.01
N LEU A 73 9.12 30.66 18.85
CA LEU A 73 9.77 30.24 20.10
C LEU A 73 11.02 29.39 19.87
N SER A 74 11.08 28.61 18.80
CA SER A 74 12.26 27.81 18.44
C SER A 74 13.48 28.67 18.11
N ASP A 75 13.26 29.87 17.55
CA ASP A 75 14.34 30.80 17.19
C ASP A 75 14.89 31.60 18.39
N GLN A 76 14.24 31.52 19.55
CA GLN A 76 14.66 32.24 20.75
C GLN A 76 15.77 31.49 21.50
N GLN A 77 16.83 32.21 21.89
CA GLN A 77 17.95 31.60 22.65
C GLN A 77 17.53 31.13 24.04
N PHE A 78 16.64 31.88 24.71
CA PHE A 78 16.12 31.56 26.03
C PHE A 78 14.63 31.93 26.13
N VAL A 79 13.84 31.02 26.66
CA VAL A 79 12.42 31.19 26.97
C VAL A 79 12.24 30.95 28.46
N ASP A 80 11.55 31.89 29.11
CA ASP A 80 11.26 31.82 30.54
C ASP A 80 9.99 30.97 30.76
N ALA A 81 10.19 29.70 31.11
CA ALA A 81 9.12 28.72 31.32
C ALA A 81 8.68 28.69 32.78
N GLY A 82 8.28 29.85 33.32
CA GLY A 82 7.92 30.00 34.73
C GLY A 82 9.13 30.10 35.65
N ASP A 83 9.62 28.96 36.18
CA ASP A 83 10.70 28.88 37.19
C ASP A 83 12.05 28.40 36.62
N LYS A 84 12.14 28.15 35.31
CA LYS A 84 13.38 27.74 34.63
C LYS A 84 13.56 28.45 33.30
N GLU A 85 14.74 29.03 33.10
CA GLU A 85 15.22 29.41 31.78
C GLU A 85 15.58 28.13 31.01
N MET A 86 14.95 27.97 29.85
CA MET A 86 15.26 26.88 28.92
C MET A 86 15.45 27.43 27.52
N LYS A 87 16.12 26.67 26.67
CA LYS A 87 16.31 27.07 25.27
C LYS A 87 14.97 26.99 24.54
N GLY A 88 14.75 27.89 23.58
CA GLY A 88 13.60 27.88 22.68
C GLY A 88 13.20 26.49 22.14
N PRO A 89 14.12 25.73 21.52
CA PRO A 89 13.81 24.39 21.01
C PRO A 89 13.41 23.40 22.11
N GLU A 90 14.02 23.46 23.31
CA GLU A 90 13.68 22.57 24.43
C GLU A 90 12.26 22.84 24.96
N PHE A 91 11.85 24.11 25.00
CA PHE A 91 10.48 24.49 25.35
C PHE A 91 9.47 23.95 24.33
N VAL A 92 9.77 24.10 23.03
CA VAL A 92 8.92 23.58 21.94
C VAL A 92 8.78 22.06 22.04
N SER A 93 9.87 21.33 22.26
CA SER A 93 9.84 19.88 22.46
C SER A 93 8.97 19.48 23.66
N GLN A 94 9.07 20.20 24.78
CA GLN A 94 8.21 19.93 25.94
C GLN A 94 6.72 20.17 25.66
N LYS A 95 6.38 21.20 24.87
CA LYS A 95 4.99 21.48 24.49
C LYS A 95 4.45 20.43 23.53
N ILE A 96 5.24 19.99 22.55
CA ILE A 96 4.86 18.90 21.64
C ILE A 96 4.66 17.60 22.43
N HIS A 97 5.56 17.29 23.35
CA HIS A 97 5.45 16.13 24.23
C HIS A 97 4.18 16.19 25.10
N SER A 98 3.92 17.33 25.73
CA SER A 98 2.70 17.56 26.52
C SER A 98 1.43 17.41 25.67
N LEU A 99 1.44 17.92 24.44
CA LEU A 99 0.33 17.78 23.51
C LEU A 99 0.11 16.32 23.12
N CYS A 100 1.18 15.54 22.86
CA CYS A 100 1.09 14.12 22.51
C CYS A 100 0.75 13.21 23.70
N ALA A 101 1.04 13.64 24.93
CA ALA A 101 0.73 12.89 26.15
C ALA A 101 -0.78 12.87 26.48
N VAL A 102 -1.54 13.84 25.96
CA VAL A 102 -2.97 13.99 26.26
C VAL A 102 -3.84 13.24 25.24
N TYR A 103 -5.02 12.82 25.69
CA TYR A 103 -6.04 12.21 24.83
C TYR A 103 -6.61 13.22 23.82
N TRP A 104 -6.51 12.91 22.52
CA TRP A 104 -7.11 13.73 21.46
C TRP A 104 -8.54 13.27 21.15
N LYS A 105 -9.49 14.21 21.13
CA LYS A 105 -10.86 13.95 20.68
C LYS A 105 -10.89 13.74 19.17
N SER A 106 -11.73 12.81 18.69
CA SER A 106 -11.81 12.42 17.27
C SER A 106 -11.92 13.62 16.32
N GLU A 107 -12.79 14.58 16.65
CA GLU A 107 -13.04 15.78 15.84
C GLU A 107 -11.80 16.70 15.67
N SER A 108 -10.85 16.64 16.60
CA SER A 108 -9.63 17.45 16.58
C SER A 108 -8.44 16.74 15.93
N VAL A 109 -8.51 15.42 15.71
CA VAL A 109 -7.37 14.62 15.23
C VAL A 109 -6.93 15.05 13.82
N ILE A 110 -7.89 15.22 12.89
CA ILE A 110 -7.57 15.65 11.52
C ILE A 110 -6.98 17.07 11.51
N HIS A 111 -7.52 17.96 12.34
CA HIS A 111 -7.03 19.33 12.48
C HIS A 111 -5.60 19.35 13.04
N LEU A 112 -5.32 18.56 14.08
CA LEU A 112 -3.97 18.40 14.64
C LEU A 112 -3.00 17.81 13.62
N ALA A 113 -3.40 16.77 12.90
CA ALA A 113 -2.58 16.19 11.84
C ALA A 113 -2.23 17.23 10.77
N SER A 114 -3.21 18.03 10.32
CA SER A 114 -2.99 19.09 9.33
C SER A 114 -2.02 20.17 9.83
N MET A 115 -2.09 20.51 11.10
CA MET A 115 -1.19 21.48 11.72
C MET A 115 0.27 20.99 11.71
N PHE A 116 0.50 19.73 12.08
CA PHE A 116 1.85 19.16 12.15
C PHE A 116 2.50 18.92 10.79
N VAL A 117 1.72 18.84 9.71
CA VAL A 117 2.25 18.71 8.33
C VAL A 117 3.13 19.91 7.96
N ASP A 118 2.74 21.12 8.38
CA ASP A 118 3.43 22.36 8.01
C ASP A 118 4.51 22.77 9.02
N MET A 119 4.72 21.99 10.09
CA MET A 119 5.67 22.29 11.16
C MET A 119 7.03 21.63 10.95
N SER A 120 8.11 22.36 11.25
CA SER A 120 9.47 21.82 11.32
C SER A 120 9.70 21.09 12.64
N LEU A 121 9.54 19.77 12.62
CA LEU A 121 9.73 18.91 13.79
C LEU A 121 11.12 18.26 13.79
N THR A 122 11.71 18.08 14.97
CA THR A 122 12.88 17.21 15.16
C THR A 122 12.51 15.74 14.90
N PRO A 123 13.49 14.85 14.62
CA PRO A 123 13.20 13.43 14.42
C PRO A 123 12.45 12.78 15.58
N GLU A 124 12.78 13.14 16.82
CA GLU A 124 12.18 12.63 18.04
C GLU A 124 10.72 13.08 18.18
N GLU A 125 10.47 14.38 18.01
CA GLU A 125 9.11 14.97 18.03
C GLU A 125 8.25 14.38 16.91
N HIS A 126 8.79 14.29 15.70
CA HIS A 126 8.10 13.70 14.56
C HIS A 126 7.69 12.26 14.84
N LYS A 127 8.59 11.45 15.44
CA LYS A 127 8.27 10.07 15.81
C LYS A 127 7.13 10.01 16.82
N GLU A 128 7.17 10.86 17.83
CA GLU A 128 6.14 10.92 18.88
C GLU A 128 4.77 11.29 18.31
N VAL A 129 4.72 12.32 17.47
CA VAL A 129 3.48 12.77 16.80
C VAL A 129 2.91 11.67 15.90
N VAL A 130 3.74 11.05 15.05
CA VAL A 130 3.30 9.96 14.15
C VAL A 130 2.75 8.77 14.95
N MET A 131 3.42 8.36 16.03
CA MET A 131 2.93 7.27 16.88
C MET A 131 1.61 7.62 17.55
N THR A 132 1.44 8.87 17.99
CA THR A 132 0.21 9.34 18.64
C THR A 132 -0.96 9.36 17.65
N LEU A 133 -0.75 9.90 16.44
CA LEU A 133 -1.74 9.88 15.36
C LEU A 133 -2.13 8.45 14.94
N CYS A 134 -1.16 7.54 14.84
CA CYS A 134 -1.41 6.13 14.55
C CYS A 134 -2.26 5.46 15.64
N LYS A 135 -2.05 5.79 16.92
CA LYS A 135 -2.90 5.31 18.03
C LYS A 135 -4.33 5.84 17.92
N CYS A 136 -4.50 7.11 17.54
CA CYS A 136 -5.81 7.72 17.36
C CYS A 136 -6.63 7.09 16.23
N MET A 137 -5.96 6.67 15.15
CA MET A 137 -6.59 6.03 13.99
C MET A 137 -7.49 4.83 14.36
N HIS A 138 -7.13 4.04 15.37
CA HIS A 138 -7.96 2.91 15.81
C HIS A 138 -9.33 3.30 16.38
N ARG A 139 -9.48 4.56 16.82
CA ARG A 139 -10.68 5.10 17.49
C ARG A 139 -11.55 5.97 16.57
N LEU A 140 -11.03 6.36 15.41
CA LEU A 140 -11.77 7.17 14.45
C LEU A 140 -12.84 6.34 13.72
N ASP A 141 -13.86 7.05 13.24
CA ASP A 141 -14.85 6.50 12.34
C ASP A 141 -14.20 6.13 11.00
N PRO A 142 -14.64 5.06 10.32
CA PRO A 142 -14.01 4.62 9.06
C PRO A 142 -13.91 5.71 7.99
N GLN A 143 -14.85 6.67 7.96
CA GLN A 143 -14.85 7.78 7.01
C GLN A 143 -13.75 8.83 7.28
N GLU A 144 -13.30 8.95 8.54
CA GLU A 144 -12.25 9.90 8.95
C GLU A 144 -10.84 9.31 8.80
N VAL A 145 -10.73 8.01 8.52
CA VAL A 145 -9.44 7.32 8.38
C VAL A 145 -8.72 7.70 7.07
N PRO A 146 -9.34 7.64 5.87
CA PRO A 146 -8.68 8.07 4.64
C PRO A 146 -8.05 9.47 4.72
N PRO A 147 -8.74 10.55 5.14
CA PRO A 147 -8.12 11.88 5.22
C PRO A 147 -6.96 11.92 6.23
N LEU A 148 -7.04 11.19 7.34
CA LEU A 148 -5.92 11.09 8.28
C LEU A 148 -4.72 10.36 7.65
N VAL A 149 -4.94 9.26 6.93
CA VAL A 149 -3.89 8.50 6.24
C VAL A 149 -3.19 9.38 5.21
N TYR A 150 -3.93 10.19 4.45
CA TYR A 150 -3.35 11.16 3.51
C TYR A 150 -2.40 12.13 4.21
N LEU A 151 -2.85 12.74 5.31
CA LEU A 151 -2.04 13.69 6.08
C LEU A 151 -0.79 13.01 6.65
N LEU A 152 -0.94 11.80 7.19
CA LEU A 152 0.19 11.01 7.71
C LEU A 152 1.20 10.64 6.63
N LEU A 153 0.75 10.25 5.43
CA LEU A 153 1.64 9.99 4.30
C LEU A 153 2.39 11.26 3.89
N ASN A 154 1.72 12.41 3.93
CA ASN A 154 2.33 13.71 3.68
C ASN A 154 3.26 14.18 4.81
N MET A 155 3.09 13.75 6.05
CA MET A 155 4.09 13.98 7.10
C MET A 155 5.31 13.07 6.92
N CYS A 156 5.07 11.79 6.63
CA CYS A 156 6.09 10.75 6.56
C CYS A 156 6.85 10.69 5.22
N LYS A 157 6.98 11.80 4.48
CA LYS A 157 7.69 11.84 3.18
C LYS A 157 9.15 11.40 3.28
N VAL A 158 9.80 11.79 4.38
CA VAL A 158 11.25 11.68 4.55
C VAL A 158 11.63 10.76 5.72
N ASN A 159 10.83 10.79 6.79
CA ASN A 159 11.13 10.14 8.07
C ASN A 159 9.95 9.29 8.56
N HIS A 160 10.26 8.20 9.27
CA HIS A 160 9.29 7.34 9.98
C HIS A 160 8.17 6.72 9.14
N CYS A 161 8.30 6.68 7.80
CA CYS A 161 7.34 6.02 6.90
C CYS A 161 7.10 4.54 7.26
N VAL A 162 8.16 3.82 7.64
CA VAL A 162 8.07 2.41 8.06
C VAL A 162 7.11 2.25 9.24
N THR A 163 7.22 3.12 10.25
CA THR A 163 6.33 3.10 11.42
C THR A 163 4.87 3.28 11.00
N LEU A 164 4.61 4.21 10.08
CA LEU A 164 3.27 4.43 9.53
C LEU A 164 2.74 3.17 8.84
N TYR A 165 3.49 2.59 7.89
CA TYR A 165 3.08 1.38 7.17
C TYR A 165 2.80 0.20 8.09
N MET A 166 3.61 0.01 9.14
CA MET A 166 3.38 -1.06 10.12
C MET A 166 2.12 -0.83 10.95
N ASN A 167 1.81 0.41 11.33
CA ASN A 167 0.58 0.72 12.05
C ASN A 167 -0.66 0.62 11.16
N LEU A 168 -0.55 1.04 9.89
CA LEU A 168 -1.60 0.81 8.88
C LEU A 168 -1.88 -0.67 8.71
N ASP A 169 -0.83 -1.49 8.57
CA ASP A 169 -1.03 -2.94 8.50
C ASP A 169 -1.73 -3.49 9.76
N LEU A 170 -1.30 -3.09 10.96
CA LEU A 170 -1.95 -3.54 12.20
C LEU A 170 -3.42 -3.12 12.25
N TYR A 171 -3.74 -1.91 11.79
CA TYR A 171 -5.10 -1.41 11.70
C TYR A 171 -5.95 -2.25 10.74
N PHE A 172 -5.50 -2.42 9.50
CA PHE A 172 -6.25 -3.15 8.48
C PHE A 172 -6.32 -4.65 8.78
N THR A 173 -5.27 -5.24 9.32
CA THR A 173 -5.28 -6.63 9.78
C THR A 173 -6.33 -6.83 10.87
N ASN A 174 -6.39 -5.92 11.85
CA ASN A 174 -7.33 -6.02 12.96
C ASN A 174 -8.79 -5.74 12.57
N LYS A 175 -9.05 -4.74 11.72
CA LYS A 175 -10.42 -4.35 11.37
C LYS A 175 -11.00 -5.11 10.18
N LEU A 176 -10.18 -5.46 9.19
CA LEU A 176 -10.66 -5.98 7.90
C LEU A 176 -10.34 -7.46 7.73
N TYR A 177 -9.08 -7.84 7.96
CA TYR A 177 -8.65 -9.20 7.65
C TYR A 177 -8.95 -10.21 8.76
N LYS A 178 -9.24 -9.79 10.01
CA LYS A 178 -9.65 -10.72 11.09
C LYS A 178 -10.92 -11.52 10.77
N GLY A 179 -11.86 -10.94 10.03
CA GLY A 179 -13.09 -11.62 9.58
C GLY A 179 -12.88 -12.45 8.31
N SER A 180 -12.12 -11.93 7.35
CA SER A 180 -11.83 -12.60 6.08
C SER A 180 -10.88 -13.80 6.22
N LEU A 181 -9.88 -13.72 7.12
CA LEU A 181 -9.03 -14.86 7.51
C LEU A 181 -9.83 -15.97 8.22
N LYS A 182 -11.05 -15.68 8.68
CA LYS A 182 -11.99 -16.64 9.28
C LYS A 182 -13.13 -17.06 8.33
N GLY A 183 -13.15 -16.58 7.08
CA GLY A 183 -14.15 -16.95 6.06
C GLY A 183 -15.51 -16.26 6.19
N THR A 184 -15.57 -15.09 6.84
CA THR A 184 -16.78 -14.26 6.91
C THR A 184 -16.69 -13.11 5.90
N ASP A 185 -17.63 -13.08 4.94
CA ASP A 185 -17.72 -12.09 3.87
C ASP A 185 -18.20 -10.73 4.40
N THR A 186 -17.24 -9.89 4.80
CA THR A 186 -17.38 -8.42 4.79
C THR A 186 -15.97 -7.84 4.84
N VAL A 187 -15.58 -7.00 3.87
CA VAL A 187 -15.49 -5.52 4.00
C VAL A 187 -14.92 -4.94 2.69
N SER A 188 -15.54 -3.87 2.19
CA SER A 188 -15.26 -3.18 0.90
C SER A 188 -14.39 -1.93 1.02
N GLU A 189 -13.98 -1.52 2.23
CA GLU A 189 -13.40 -0.19 2.46
C GLU A 189 -11.87 -0.12 2.25
N ALA A 190 -11.13 -1.23 2.49
CA ALA A 190 -9.65 -1.32 2.55
C ALA A 190 -8.86 -0.81 1.35
N LEU A 191 -9.49 -0.82 0.18
CA LEU A 191 -8.83 -0.74 -1.11
C LEU A 191 -8.67 0.71 -1.55
N ASN A 192 -9.59 1.60 -1.16
CA ASN A 192 -9.43 3.04 -1.42
C ASN A 192 -8.16 3.57 -0.74
N GLU A 193 -7.77 3.04 0.42
CA GLU A 193 -6.54 3.49 1.09
C GLU A 193 -5.26 2.96 0.43
N VAL A 194 -5.33 1.86 -0.33
CA VAL A 194 -4.18 1.38 -1.13
C VAL A 194 -3.89 2.33 -2.28
N GLU A 195 -4.92 2.90 -2.91
CA GLU A 195 -4.76 3.93 -3.95
C GLU A 195 -4.08 5.18 -3.38
N MET A 196 -4.47 5.62 -2.19
CA MET A 196 -3.84 6.76 -1.51
C MET A 196 -2.36 6.51 -1.19
N VAL A 197 -2.03 5.28 -0.77
CA VAL A 197 -0.64 4.86 -0.57
C VAL A 197 0.13 4.83 -1.89
N TYR A 198 -0.51 4.38 -2.97
CA TYR A 198 0.08 4.38 -4.31
C TYR A 198 0.40 5.80 -4.80
N ASP A 199 -0.52 6.74 -4.63
CA ASP A 199 -0.30 8.16 -4.98
C ASP A 199 0.83 8.78 -4.16
N ALA A 200 0.88 8.46 -2.86
CA ALA A 200 1.99 8.90 -2.01
C ALA A 200 3.32 8.25 -2.40
N ALA A 201 3.31 6.98 -2.83
CA ALA A 201 4.49 6.28 -3.32
C ALA A 201 5.04 6.94 -4.60
N MET A 202 4.16 7.36 -5.50
CA MET A 202 4.50 8.11 -6.71
C MET A 202 5.14 9.47 -6.37
N ALA A 203 4.61 10.18 -5.36
CA ALA A 203 5.12 11.48 -4.96
C ALA A 203 6.44 11.39 -4.16
N TYR A 204 6.63 10.33 -3.37
CA TYR A 204 7.71 10.22 -2.37
C TYR A 204 8.47 8.88 -2.48
N PRO A 205 9.33 8.71 -3.50
CA PRO A 205 10.00 7.43 -3.79
C PRO A 205 10.98 6.96 -2.69
N LYS A 206 11.48 7.89 -1.86
CA LYS A 206 12.34 7.55 -0.71
C LYS A 206 11.60 6.68 0.32
N SER A 207 10.32 7.01 0.59
CA SER A 207 9.51 6.31 1.59
C SER A 207 9.38 4.81 1.28
N ILE A 208 9.26 4.46 0.00
CA ILE A 208 9.14 3.09 -0.50
C ILE A 208 10.46 2.35 -0.41
N ARG A 209 11.57 3.01 -0.76
CA ARG A 209 12.90 2.39 -0.60
C ARG A 209 13.18 2.07 0.87
N ASP A 210 12.81 2.97 1.78
CA ASP A 210 12.95 2.75 3.22
C ASP A 210 12.05 1.60 3.71
N LEU A 211 10.82 1.48 3.18
CA LEU A 211 9.94 0.35 3.45
C LEU A 211 10.53 -0.98 2.95
N VAL A 212 10.94 -1.06 1.68
CA VAL A 212 11.49 -2.29 1.08
C VAL A 212 12.80 -2.69 1.76
N SER A 213 13.68 -1.73 2.08
CA SER A 213 14.92 -2.01 2.80
C SER A 213 14.66 -2.50 4.23
N PHE A 214 13.69 -1.91 4.94
CA PHE A 214 13.26 -2.39 6.24
C PHE A 214 12.71 -3.82 6.17
N LEU A 215 11.79 -4.09 5.24
CA LEU A 215 11.21 -5.42 5.05
C LEU A 215 12.28 -6.46 4.65
N ARG A 216 13.26 -6.06 3.83
CA ARG A 216 14.40 -6.91 3.46
C ARG A 216 15.29 -7.23 4.66
N ASN A 217 15.48 -6.28 5.58
CA ASN A 217 16.26 -6.50 6.81
C ASN A 217 15.54 -7.43 7.79
N LEU A 218 14.22 -7.57 7.68
CA LEU A 218 13.43 -8.56 8.41
C LEU A 218 13.50 -9.94 7.75
N VAL A 219 14.73 -10.35 7.41
CA VAL A 219 15.05 -11.61 6.73
C VAL A 219 14.33 -12.78 7.37
N CYS A 220 14.09 -12.79 8.69
CA CYS A 220 13.50 -13.92 9.42
C CYS A 220 11.97 -13.92 9.55
N ALA A 221 11.24 -12.97 8.94
CA ALA A 221 9.78 -12.86 9.11
C ALA A 221 9.04 -12.63 7.78
N PRO A 222 9.01 -13.62 6.87
CA PRO A 222 8.24 -13.50 5.63
C PRO A 222 6.74 -13.32 5.87
N GLU A 223 6.24 -13.80 7.01
CA GLU A 223 4.86 -13.61 7.48
C GLU A 223 4.41 -12.14 7.38
N LEU A 224 5.31 -11.21 7.72
CA LEU A 224 5.04 -9.78 7.76
C LEU A 224 4.66 -9.23 6.37
N VAL A 225 5.34 -9.72 5.34
CA VAL A 225 5.15 -9.35 3.93
C VAL A 225 3.93 -10.05 3.34
N THR A 226 3.64 -11.27 3.80
CA THR A 226 2.46 -12.03 3.37
C THR A 226 1.15 -11.53 3.98
N ARG A 227 1.17 -10.50 4.82
CA ARG A 227 -0.07 -9.88 5.30
C ARG A 227 -0.80 -9.20 4.14
N PRO A 228 -2.12 -9.38 3.98
CA PRO A 228 -2.85 -8.92 2.80
C PRO A 228 -2.64 -7.44 2.46
N PHE A 229 -2.61 -6.56 3.48
CA PHE A 229 -2.40 -5.12 3.27
C PHE A 229 -1.01 -4.81 2.71
N ILE A 230 0.06 -5.24 3.38
CA ILE A 230 1.43 -5.01 2.90
C ILE A 230 1.65 -5.65 1.52
N PHE A 231 1.10 -6.84 1.31
CA PHE A 231 1.18 -7.51 0.02
C PHE A 231 0.48 -6.72 -1.08
N ALA A 232 -0.74 -6.22 -0.85
CA ALA A 232 -1.47 -5.37 -1.80
C ALA A 232 -0.74 -4.06 -2.11
N VAL A 233 -0.17 -3.41 -1.10
CA VAL A 233 0.63 -2.18 -1.27
C VAL A 233 1.85 -2.44 -2.14
N LEU A 234 2.60 -3.51 -1.87
CA LEU A 234 3.76 -3.88 -2.69
C LEU A 234 3.37 -4.22 -4.14
N LEU A 235 2.24 -4.91 -4.34
CA LEU A 235 1.71 -5.19 -5.67
C LEU A 235 1.31 -3.91 -6.41
N ALA A 236 0.62 -2.97 -5.75
CA ALA A 236 0.29 -1.68 -6.35
C ALA A 236 1.56 -0.90 -6.72
N ILE A 237 2.55 -0.83 -5.83
CA ILE A 237 3.82 -0.13 -6.09
C ILE A 237 4.62 -0.80 -7.21
N SER A 238 4.49 -2.12 -7.39
CA SER A 238 5.19 -2.83 -8.46
C SER A 238 4.80 -2.39 -9.87
N THR A 239 3.68 -1.68 -10.05
CA THR A 239 3.30 -1.10 -11.35
C THR A 239 4.03 0.20 -11.67
N ILE A 240 4.71 0.80 -10.69
CA ILE A 240 5.50 2.02 -10.85
C ILE A 240 6.86 1.66 -11.45
N HIS A 241 7.13 2.09 -12.69
CA HIS A 241 8.37 1.73 -13.42
C HIS A 241 9.68 1.96 -12.65
N PHE A 242 9.78 3.01 -11.84
CA PHE A 242 11.01 3.27 -11.06
C PHE A 242 11.24 2.28 -9.90
N HIS A 243 10.17 1.65 -9.41
CA HIS A 243 10.20 0.70 -8.29
C HIS A 243 9.94 -0.75 -8.71
N GLU A 244 9.48 -0.97 -9.94
CA GLU A 244 9.06 -2.26 -10.50
C GLU A 244 10.09 -3.36 -10.24
N ASP A 245 11.33 -3.23 -10.73
CA ASP A 245 12.36 -4.25 -10.59
C ASP A 245 12.68 -4.56 -9.12
N MET A 246 12.86 -3.51 -8.31
CA MET A 246 13.21 -3.64 -6.89
C MET A 246 12.13 -4.41 -6.11
N VAL A 247 10.86 -4.05 -6.33
CA VAL A 247 9.74 -4.64 -5.60
C VAL A 247 9.41 -6.03 -6.12
N CYS A 248 9.47 -6.24 -7.44
CA CYS A 248 9.26 -7.54 -8.07
C CYS A 248 10.30 -8.57 -7.61
N ASP A 249 11.58 -8.20 -7.60
CA ASP A 249 12.65 -9.08 -7.10
C ASP A 249 12.48 -9.36 -5.61
N PHE A 250 12.11 -8.35 -4.82
CA PHE A 250 11.83 -8.52 -3.39
C PHE A 250 10.66 -9.48 -3.12
N LEU A 251 9.53 -9.31 -3.83
CA LEU A 251 8.37 -10.19 -3.72
C LEU A 251 8.71 -11.62 -4.15
N LYS A 252 9.42 -11.78 -5.27
CA LYS A 252 9.89 -13.08 -5.74
C LYS A 252 10.76 -13.78 -4.70
N HIS A 253 11.76 -13.10 -4.15
CA HIS A 253 12.62 -13.67 -3.10
C HIS A 253 11.86 -14.04 -1.83
N THR A 254 10.90 -13.20 -1.43
CA THR A 254 10.07 -13.46 -0.24
C THR A 254 9.19 -14.69 -0.44
N ILE A 255 8.53 -14.82 -1.60
CA ILE A 255 7.70 -15.99 -1.92
C ILE A 255 8.53 -17.27 -1.95
N LEU A 256 9.71 -17.25 -2.61
CA LEU A 256 10.64 -18.37 -2.62
C LEU A 256 11.00 -18.81 -1.19
N LYS A 257 11.25 -17.84 -0.31
CA LYS A 257 11.54 -18.10 1.09
C LYS A 257 10.35 -18.70 1.84
N CYS A 258 9.13 -18.21 1.64
CA CYS A 258 7.91 -18.79 2.23
C CYS A 258 7.78 -20.27 1.89
N PHE A 259 8.01 -20.64 0.62
CA PHE A 259 7.96 -22.03 0.18
C PHE A 259 9.04 -22.88 0.83
N LEU A 260 10.29 -22.38 0.90
CA LEU A 260 11.40 -23.07 1.56
C LEU A 260 11.14 -23.30 3.05
N GLU A 261 10.57 -22.31 3.75
CA GLU A 261 10.21 -22.44 5.17
C GLU A 261 9.09 -23.46 5.37
N GLU A 262 8.08 -23.47 4.50
CA GLU A 262 7.01 -24.46 4.57
C GLU A 262 7.51 -25.89 4.31
N GLU A 263 8.46 -26.09 3.38
CA GLU A 263 9.10 -27.39 3.17
C GLU A 263 9.89 -27.85 4.39
N LYS A 264 10.69 -26.96 4.99
CA LYS A 264 11.43 -27.26 6.24
C LYS A 264 10.49 -27.57 7.40
N ARG A 265 9.39 -26.83 7.52
CA ARG A 265 8.35 -27.07 8.53
C ARG A 265 7.67 -28.43 8.35
N LYS A 266 7.42 -28.86 7.10
CA LYS A 266 6.93 -30.22 6.80
C LYS A 266 7.96 -31.30 7.14
N ALA A 267 9.24 -31.02 6.97
CA ALA A 267 10.31 -31.97 7.28
C ALA A 267 10.59 -32.16 8.78
N SER A 268 10.30 -31.17 9.64
CA SER A 268 10.64 -31.20 11.07
C SER A 268 9.44 -31.00 12.00
N GLN A 269 9.24 -31.93 12.92
CA GLN A 269 8.24 -31.82 13.98
C GLN A 269 8.56 -30.65 14.93
N TRP A 270 9.83 -30.45 15.28
CA TRP A 270 10.24 -29.33 16.13
C TRP A 270 9.88 -27.96 15.52
N LEU A 271 10.03 -27.80 14.19
CA LEU A 271 9.61 -26.58 13.51
C LEU A 271 8.09 -26.40 13.51
N ARG A 272 7.31 -27.48 13.45
CA ARG A 272 5.84 -27.40 13.55
C ARG A 272 5.38 -26.97 14.93
N ASP A 273 6.10 -27.36 15.98
CA ASP A 273 5.71 -27.10 17.36
C ASP A 273 6.17 -25.70 17.82
N ASN A 274 7.25 -25.15 17.24
CA ASN A 274 7.83 -23.85 17.65
C ASN A 274 7.51 -22.68 16.72
N ILE A 275 7.13 -22.92 15.45
CA ILE A 275 6.79 -21.85 14.51
C ILE A 275 5.29 -21.90 14.21
N THR A 276 4.60 -20.80 14.48
CA THR A 276 3.19 -20.62 14.10
C THR A 276 3.02 -20.80 12.60
N LYS A 277 1.96 -21.50 12.19
CA LYS A 277 1.68 -21.71 10.76
C LYS A 277 1.50 -20.34 10.09
N THR A 278 2.38 -20.03 9.13
CA THR A 278 2.29 -18.83 8.31
C THR A 278 0.97 -18.84 7.52
N THR A 279 0.37 -17.67 7.31
CA THR A 279 -0.81 -17.53 6.46
C THR A 279 -0.43 -18.01 5.05
N SER A 280 -1.18 -18.96 4.49
CA SER A 280 -0.87 -19.48 3.17
C SER A 280 -1.03 -18.39 2.11
N LEU A 281 -0.01 -18.22 1.27
CA LEU A 281 0.00 -17.26 0.16
C LEU A 281 -1.24 -17.40 -0.75
N GLU A 282 -1.73 -18.61 -0.98
CA GLU A 282 -2.96 -18.85 -1.74
C GLU A 282 -4.19 -18.21 -1.11
N LEU A 283 -4.32 -18.26 0.22
CA LEU A 283 -5.41 -17.58 0.93
C LEU A 283 -5.27 -16.07 0.82
N VAL A 284 -4.05 -15.53 0.94
CA VAL A 284 -3.81 -14.09 0.79
C VAL A 284 -4.19 -13.63 -0.61
N VAL A 285 -3.74 -14.35 -1.63
CA VAL A 285 -4.11 -14.11 -3.04
C VAL A 285 -5.63 -14.17 -3.22
N ASN A 286 -6.29 -15.19 -2.67
CA ASN A 286 -7.75 -15.32 -2.76
C ASN A 286 -8.47 -14.16 -2.06
N ILE A 287 -8.01 -13.74 -0.88
CA ILE A 287 -8.56 -12.59 -0.15
C ILE A 287 -8.44 -11.32 -0.99
N LEU A 288 -7.26 -11.08 -1.59
CA LEU A 288 -7.06 -9.90 -2.45
C LEU A 288 -7.97 -9.95 -3.68
N ILE A 289 -8.12 -11.12 -4.30
CA ILE A 289 -8.95 -11.32 -5.49
C ILE A 289 -10.45 -11.18 -5.15
N GLN A 290 -10.88 -11.70 -4.00
CA GLN A 290 -12.27 -11.63 -3.53
C GLN A 290 -12.67 -10.22 -3.09
N ASN A 291 -11.74 -9.42 -2.57
CA ASN A 291 -12.02 -8.08 -2.05
C ASN A 291 -12.27 -7.01 -3.13
N ARG A 292 -12.76 -7.36 -4.33
CA ARG A 292 -12.99 -6.44 -5.46
C ARG A 292 -11.72 -5.73 -5.94
N VAL A 293 -10.88 -6.50 -6.62
CA VAL A 293 -9.81 -6.00 -7.50
C VAL A 293 -10.34 -5.05 -8.60
N GLN A 294 -11.65 -5.07 -8.89
CA GLN A 294 -12.30 -4.25 -9.91
C GLN A 294 -12.12 -2.73 -9.72
N ASP A 295 -12.04 -2.26 -8.48
CA ASP A 295 -11.91 -0.83 -8.20
C ASP A 295 -10.42 -0.39 -8.19
N ASN A 296 -9.48 -1.34 -8.08
CA ASN A 296 -8.05 -1.07 -7.94
C ASN A 296 -7.21 -1.72 -9.05
N VAL A 297 -7.20 -1.05 -10.18
CA VAL A 297 -6.48 -1.42 -11.40
C VAL A 297 -4.98 -1.64 -11.14
N GLN A 298 -4.36 -0.93 -10.20
CA GLN A 298 -2.94 -1.07 -9.89
C GLN A 298 -2.60 -2.42 -9.24
N VAL A 299 -3.38 -2.83 -8.23
CA VAL A 299 -3.17 -4.13 -7.57
C VAL A 299 -3.40 -5.26 -8.56
N LEU A 300 -4.40 -5.13 -9.45
CA LEU A 300 -4.66 -6.08 -10.53
C LEU A 300 -3.42 -6.30 -11.40
N TYR A 301 -2.86 -5.22 -11.95
CA TYR A 301 -1.69 -5.32 -12.82
C TYR A 301 -0.45 -5.81 -12.07
N GLY A 302 -0.26 -5.41 -10.82
CA GLY A 302 0.80 -5.93 -9.96
C GLY A 302 0.69 -7.45 -9.76
N MET A 303 -0.52 -7.96 -9.48
CA MET A 303 -0.77 -9.40 -9.34
C MET A 303 -0.55 -10.15 -10.65
N LEU A 304 -1.00 -9.58 -11.76
CA LEU A 304 -0.77 -10.15 -13.08
C LEU A 304 0.74 -10.26 -13.38
N ASN A 305 1.49 -9.19 -13.16
CA ASN A 305 2.93 -9.16 -13.33
C ASN A 305 3.63 -10.18 -12.44
N LEU A 306 3.26 -10.25 -11.16
CA LEU A 306 3.78 -11.25 -10.23
C LEU A 306 3.49 -12.68 -10.71
N GLY A 307 2.28 -12.96 -11.20
CA GLY A 307 1.91 -14.26 -11.74
C GLY A 307 2.83 -14.71 -12.88
N PHE A 308 3.13 -13.80 -13.82
CA PHE A 308 4.09 -14.08 -14.89
C PHE A 308 5.54 -14.20 -14.40
N ILE A 309 5.96 -13.38 -13.44
CA ILE A 309 7.30 -13.47 -12.83
C ILE A 309 7.50 -14.85 -12.19
N LEU A 310 6.48 -15.40 -11.52
CA LEU A 310 6.53 -16.74 -10.93
C LEU A 310 6.58 -17.85 -11.99
N LEU A 311 5.87 -17.69 -13.11
CA LEU A 311 5.92 -18.63 -14.24
C LEU A 311 7.27 -18.61 -14.97
N ASP A 312 7.92 -17.45 -15.03
CA ASP A 312 9.22 -17.27 -15.68
C ASP A 312 10.41 -17.85 -14.88
N ILE A 313 10.18 -18.36 -13.66
CA ILE A 313 11.25 -18.95 -12.83
C ILE A 313 11.69 -20.29 -13.45
N THR A 314 12.85 -20.25 -14.12
CA THR A 314 13.54 -21.41 -14.72
C THR A 314 14.37 -22.20 -13.71
N SER A 315 15.06 -21.48 -12.82
CA SER A 315 16.02 -22.00 -11.85
C SER A 315 15.68 -21.43 -10.48
N THR A 316 15.30 -22.27 -9.53
CA THR A 316 15.03 -21.85 -8.15
C THR A 316 16.36 -21.69 -7.40
N PRO A 317 16.76 -20.48 -7.00
CA PRO A 317 17.89 -20.34 -6.09
C PRO A 317 17.50 -20.95 -4.73
N GLY A 318 18.29 -21.90 -4.24
CA GLY A 318 18.14 -22.42 -2.87
C GLY A 318 17.52 -23.81 -2.69
N ASN A 319 17.66 -24.73 -3.66
CA ASN A 319 17.35 -26.16 -3.46
C ASN A 319 15.86 -26.45 -3.14
N ILE A 320 14.93 -25.67 -3.71
CA ILE A 320 13.50 -26.01 -3.68
C ILE A 320 13.33 -27.34 -4.40
N SER A 321 12.71 -28.33 -3.73
CA SER A 321 12.62 -29.69 -4.27
C SER A 321 11.69 -29.78 -5.48
N ASP A 322 10.73 -28.87 -5.59
CA ASP A 322 9.77 -28.82 -6.70
C ASP A 322 9.42 -27.36 -7.11
N PRO A 323 9.93 -26.87 -8.25
CA PRO A 323 9.56 -25.55 -8.78
C PRO A 323 8.09 -25.50 -9.22
N GLY A 324 7.42 -26.65 -9.39
CA GLY A 324 6.03 -26.75 -9.80
C GLY A 324 5.05 -26.01 -8.89
N LYS A 325 5.34 -25.88 -7.60
CA LYS A 325 4.51 -25.12 -6.64
C LYS A 325 4.49 -23.61 -6.92
N LEU A 326 5.60 -23.06 -7.43
CA LEU A 326 5.69 -21.65 -7.79
C LEU A 326 4.89 -21.40 -9.07
N TRP A 327 5.01 -22.31 -10.04
CA TRP A 327 4.26 -22.24 -11.30
C TRP A 327 2.76 -22.45 -11.08
N SER A 328 2.37 -23.32 -10.14
CA SER A 328 0.97 -23.50 -9.77
C SER A 328 0.40 -22.26 -9.10
N LEU A 329 1.16 -21.59 -8.21
CA LEU A 329 0.75 -20.31 -7.62
C LEU A 329 0.61 -19.21 -8.68
N GLY A 330 1.58 -19.09 -9.58
CA GLY A 330 1.53 -18.14 -10.70
C GLY A 330 0.33 -18.38 -11.61
N SER A 331 0.09 -19.64 -11.99
CA SER A 331 -1.09 -20.04 -12.77
C SER A 331 -2.38 -19.76 -12.01
N HIS A 332 -2.44 -20.06 -10.70
CA HIS A 332 -3.61 -19.79 -9.85
C HIS A 332 -3.93 -18.30 -9.78
N ILE A 333 -2.93 -17.43 -9.65
CA ILE A 333 -3.11 -15.97 -9.67
C ILE A 333 -3.73 -15.56 -11.00
N VAL A 334 -3.14 -15.95 -12.13
CA VAL A 334 -3.62 -15.59 -13.48
C VAL A 334 -5.04 -16.08 -13.73
N LEU A 335 -5.32 -17.36 -13.43
CA LEU A 335 -6.64 -17.98 -13.59
C LEU A 335 -7.70 -17.28 -12.74
N SER A 336 -7.35 -16.98 -11.48
CA SER A 336 -8.27 -16.37 -10.53
C SER A 336 -8.60 -14.93 -10.90
N LEU A 337 -7.62 -14.18 -11.44
CA LEU A 337 -7.85 -12.82 -11.95
C LEU A 337 -8.77 -12.82 -13.18
N VAL A 338 -8.48 -13.66 -14.17
CA VAL A 338 -9.30 -13.78 -15.40
C VAL A 338 -10.74 -14.19 -15.08
N ARG A 339 -10.93 -15.02 -14.05
CA ARG A 339 -12.26 -15.45 -13.61
C ARG A 339 -13.08 -14.31 -13.00
N GLN A 340 -12.43 -13.36 -12.30
CA GLN A 340 -13.12 -12.21 -11.71
C GLN A 340 -13.31 -11.08 -12.71
N GLU A 341 -12.33 -10.85 -13.58
CA GLU A 341 -12.35 -9.77 -14.56
C GLU A 341 -11.93 -10.27 -15.94
N SER A 342 -12.92 -10.48 -16.81
CA SER A 342 -12.69 -10.97 -18.17
C SER A 342 -11.95 -9.96 -19.04
N SER A 343 -11.95 -8.66 -18.71
CA SER A 343 -11.25 -7.61 -19.46
C SER A 343 -9.73 -7.86 -19.58
N VAL A 344 -9.16 -8.57 -18.59
CA VAL A 344 -7.72 -8.81 -18.44
C VAL A 344 -7.23 -9.90 -19.38
N ILE A 345 -8.12 -10.76 -19.89
CA ILE A 345 -7.75 -11.94 -20.69
C ILE A 345 -6.96 -11.57 -21.95
N SER A 346 -7.28 -10.44 -22.59
CA SER A 346 -6.56 -9.98 -23.78
C SER A 346 -5.08 -9.75 -23.47
N LYS A 347 -4.76 -9.09 -22.36
CA LYS A 347 -3.39 -8.81 -21.94
C LYS A 347 -2.66 -10.06 -21.48
N VAL A 348 -3.37 -10.97 -20.79
CA VAL A 348 -2.83 -12.29 -20.40
C VAL A 348 -2.41 -13.08 -21.63
N LEU A 349 -3.27 -13.13 -22.66
CA LEU A 349 -2.99 -13.86 -23.90
C LEU A 349 -1.89 -13.24 -24.73
N GLU A 350 -1.84 -11.91 -24.81
CA GLU A 350 -0.73 -11.20 -25.47
C GLU A 350 0.60 -11.55 -24.80
N LYS A 351 0.64 -11.47 -23.46
CA LYS A 351 1.85 -11.78 -22.69
C LYS A 351 2.22 -13.27 -22.78
N LEU A 352 1.28 -14.20 -22.66
CA LEU A 352 1.55 -15.63 -22.89
C LEU A 352 2.05 -15.88 -24.31
N SER A 353 1.42 -15.29 -25.32
CA SER A 353 1.83 -15.42 -26.72
C SER A 353 3.25 -14.90 -26.94
N PHE A 354 3.61 -13.77 -26.32
CA PHE A 354 4.95 -13.21 -26.36
C PHE A 354 5.98 -14.12 -25.69
N HIS A 355 5.72 -14.62 -24.48
CA HIS A 355 6.65 -15.50 -23.77
C HIS A 355 6.85 -16.83 -24.51
N ILE A 356 5.77 -17.41 -25.05
CA ILE A 356 5.82 -18.63 -25.87
C ILE A 356 6.59 -18.38 -27.19
N SER A 357 6.52 -17.18 -27.77
CA SER A 357 7.17 -16.89 -29.07
C SER A 357 8.64 -16.46 -28.95
N THR A 358 9.01 -15.74 -27.89
CA THR A 358 10.28 -14.98 -27.83
C THR A 358 11.30 -15.56 -26.84
N ARG A 359 10.86 -16.20 -25.74
CA ARG A 359 11.75 -16.57 -24.61
C ARG A 359 12.10 -18.07 -24.52
N GLY A 360 11.77 -18.86 -25.54
CA GLY A 360 11.86 -20.33 -25.50
C GLY A 360 10.69 -20.89 -24.71
N ALA A 361 9.82 -21.65 -25.36
CA ALA A 361 8.53 -21.96 -24.77
C ALA A 361 8.66 -22.99 -23.64
N MET A 362 8.52 -22.52 -22.40
CA MET A 362 8.59 -23.39 -21.24
C MET A 362 7.26 -24.08 -20.93
N LYS A 363 7.34 -25.31 -20.41
CA LYS A 363 6.19 -26.17 -20.15
C LYS A 363 5.10 -25.48 -19.31
N GLN A 364 5.49 -24.72 -18.30
CA GLN A 364 4.56 -24.04 -17.40
C GLN A 364 3.69 -22.95 -18.08
N HIS A 365 4.17 -22.32 -19.17
CA HIS A 365 3.33 -21.38 -19.93
C HIS A 365 2.25 -22.12 -20.73
N PHE A 366 2.57 -23.32 -21.24
CA PHE A 366 1.60 -24.18 -21.90
C PHE A 366 0.59 -24.77 -20.92
N ASP A 367 1.04 -25.18 -19.73
CA ASP A 367 0.15 -25.68 -18.68
C ASP A 367 -0.82 -24.58 -18.22
N CYS A 368 -0.35 -23.33 -18.05
CA CYS A 368 -1.20 -22.19 -17.75
C CYS A 368 -2.22 -21.90 -18.88
N LEU A 369 -1.79 -21.96 -20.14
CA LEU A 369 -2.68 -21.80 -21.30
C LEU A 369 -3.74 -22.91 -21.35
N TYR A 370 -3.36 -24.16 -21.05
CA TYR A 370 -4.28 -25.28 -20.97
C TYR A 370 -5.33 -25.06 -19.87
N GLU A 371 -4.91 -24.68 -18.66
CA GLU A 371 -5.83 -24.39 -17.56
C GLU A 371 -6.78 -23.23 -17.89
N LEU A 372 -6.32 -22.18 -18.57
CA LEU A 372 -7.17 -21.09 -19.04
C LEU A 372 -8.21 -21.58 -20.06
N SER A 373 -7.77 -22.40 -21.01
CA SER A 373 -8.61 -23.00 -22.05
C SER A 373 -9.72 -23.89 -21.48
N MET A 374 -9.42 -24.58 -20.37
CA MET A 374 -10.34 -25.50 -19.70
C MET A 374 -11.29 -24.75 -18.76
N ARG A 375 -10.78 -23.84 -17.93
CA ARG A 375 -11.55 -23.24 -16.83
C ARG A 375 -12.32 -21.99 -17.23
N VAL A 376 -11.85 -21.24 -18.23
CA VAL A 376 -12.49 -19.98 -18.66
C VAL A 376 -12.65 -19.93 -20.20
N PRO A 377 -13.33 -20.93 -20.81
CA PRO A 377 -13.41 -21.03 -22.27
C PRO A 377 -14.14 -19.86 -22.93
N MET A 378 -15.14 -19.27 -22.27
CA MET A 378 -15.92 -18.16 -22.82
C MET A 378 -15.08 -16.87 -22.91
N ALA A 379 -14.36 -16.49 -21.86
CA ALA A 379 -13.49 -15.31 -21.87
C ALA A 379 -12.35 -15.45 -22.91
N MET A 380 -11.81 -16.67 -23.07
CA MET A 380 -10.84 -16.97 -24.12
C MET A 380 -11.42 -16.74 -25.52
N TYR A 381 -12.69 -17.14 -25.76
CA TYR A 381 -13.35 -16.96 -27.05
C TYR A 381 -13.58 -15.49 -27.42
N GLU A 382 -13.82 -14.63 -26.43
CA GLU A 382 -13.95 -13.17 -26.64
C GLU A 382 -12.66 -12.59 -27.26
N CYS A 383 -11.49 -13.12 -26.90
CA CYS A 383 -10.19 -12.75 -27.45
C CYS A 383 -9.71 -13.69 -28.58
N ARG A 384 -10.63 -14.09 -29.48
CA ARG A 384 -10.33 -14.98 -30.61
C ARG A 384 -9.19 -14.52 -31.53
N SER A 385 -8.95 -13.21 -31.65
CA SER A 385 -7.88 -12.63 -32.48
C SER A 385 -6.51 -13.17 -32.07
N GLU A 386 -6.26 -13.24 -30.77
CA GLU A 386 -4.94 -13.60 -30.22
C GLU A 386 -4.73 -15.10 -30.30
N ILE A 387 -5.78 -15.87 -30.04
CA ILE A 387 -5.79 -17.32 -30.26
C ILE A 387 -5.52 -17.64 -31.75
N THR A 388 -6.15 -16.89 -32.66
CA THR A 388 -5.96 -17.08 -34.09
C THR A 388 -4.52 -16.81 -34.52
N LYS A 389 -3.89 -15.75 -33.98
CA LYS A 389 -2.46 -15.46 -34.19
C LYS A 389 -1.58 -16.61 -33.68
N MET A 390 -1.86 -17.13 -32.47
CA MET A 390 -1.11 -18.28 -31.93
C MET A 390 -1.25 -19.52 -32.81
N LEU A 391 -2.45 -19.79 -33.34
CA LEU A 391 -2.72 -20.90 -34.26
C LEU A 391 -2.04 -20.73 -35.63
N GLN A 392 -1.96 -19.50 -36.15
CA GLN A 392 -1.24 -19.21 -37.40
C GLN A 392 0.28 -19.39 -37.24
N ASN A 393 0.80 -19.01 -36.06
CA ASN A 393 2.22 -19.12 -35.74
C ASN A 393 2.69 -20.57 -35.47
N LEU A 394 1.78 -21.56 -35.43
CA LEU A 394 2.13 -22.98 -35.25
C LEU A 394 3.09 -23.50 -36.32
N LEU A 395 2.98 -23.00 -37.55
CA LEU A 395 3.76 -23.49 -38.70
C LEU A 395 5.21 -23.03 -38.68
N TYR A 396 5.50 -21.95 -37.96
CA TYR A 396 6.84 -21.35 -37.88
C TYR A 396 7.61 -21.80 -36.63
N ARG A 397 7.05 -22.73 -35.84
CA ARG A 397 7.58 -23.16 -34.53
C ARG A 397 8.15 -24.58 -34.57
N PRO A 398 9.07 -24.93 -33.65
CA PRO A 398 9.54 -26.29 -33.46
C PRO A 398 8.38 -27.25 -33.15
N SER A 399 8.45 -28.48 -33.66
CA SER A 399 7.38 -29.49 -33.55
C SER A 399 6.91 -29.75 -32.11
N SER A 400 7.84 -29.77 -31.16
CA SER A 400 7.56 -29.97 -29.73
C SER A 400 6.71 -28.83 -29.14
N GLU A 401 7.00 -27.57 -29.50
CA GLU A 401 6.25 -26.41 -29.00
C GLU A 401 4.87 -26.34 -29.66
N SER A 402 4.78 -26.62 -30.95
CA SER A 402 3.52 -26.68 -31.69
C SER A 402 2.58 -27.76 -31.15
N GLU A 403 3.11 -28.92 -30.78
CA GLU A 403 2.35 -29.98 -30.11
C GLU A 403 1.81 -29.52 -28.75
N CYS A 404 2.62 -28.82 -27.95
CA CYS A 404 2.20 -28.29 -26.66
C CYS A 404 1.12 -27.21 -26.77
N VAL A 405 1.26 -26.27 -27.71
CA VAL A 405 0.21 -25.26 -28.01
C VAL A 405 -1.09 -25.94 -28.43
N MET A 406 -0.99 -26.92 -29.34
CA MET A 406 -2.14 -27.69 -29.79
C MET A 406 -2.84 -28.35 -28.61
N LYS A 407 -2.11 -29.09 -27.77
CA LYS A 407 -2.64 -29.72 -26.56
C LYS A 407 -3.32 -28.71 -25.63
N ALA A 408 -2.69 -27.55 -25.43
CA ALA A 408 -3.22 -26.47 -24.61
C ALA A 408 -4.53 -25.88 -25.16
N LEU A 409 -4.74 -25.86 -26.48
CA LEU A 409 -5.93 -25.27 -27.11
C LEU A 409 -7.02 -26.29 -27.48
N ILE A 410 -6.78 -27.59 -27.32
CA ILE A 410 -7.78 -28.65 -27.58
C ILE A 410 -9.12 -28.37 -26.87
N PRO A 411 -9.17 -28.01 -25.57
CA PRO A 411 -10.44 -27.76 -24.89
C PRO A 411 -11.29 -26.68 -25.57
N LEU A 412 -10.65 -25.62 -26.10
CA LEU A 412 -11.33 -24.55 -26.81
C LEU A 412 -11.83 -24.99 -28.18
N THR A 413 -11.03 -25.73 -28.95
CA THR A 413 -11.45 -26.22 -30.27
C THR A 413 -12.58 -27.24 -30.20
N LYS A 414 -12.68 -28.00 -29.10
CA LYS A 414 -13.83 -28.89 -28.84
C LYS A 414 -15.10 -28.11 -28.51
N THR A 415 -14.96 -26.98 -27.83
CA THR A 415 -16.09 -26.15 -27.37
C THR A 415 -16.60 -25.22 -28.47
N PHE A 416 -15.71 -24.68 -29.32
CA PHE A 416 -16.04 -23.68 -30.33
C PHE A 416 -15.72 -24.17 -31.76
N PRO A 417 -16.74 -24.49 -32.58
CA PRO A 417 -16.56 -24.99 -33.95
C PRO A 417 -15.75 -24.05 -34.86
N THR A 418 -15.90 -22.74 -34.71
CA THR A 418 -15.19 -21.75 -35.54
C THR A 418 -13.67 -21.81 -35.37
N LEU A 419 -13.19 -22.07 -34.14
CA LEU A 419 -11.75 -22.22 -33.87
C LEU A 419 -11.22 -23.53 -34.43
N LYS A 420 -12.03 -24.60 -34.39
CA LYS A 420 -11.71 -25.89 -35.00
C LYS A 420 -11.55 -25.76 -36.52
N ASP A 421 -12.48 -25.10 -37.19
CA ASP A 421 -12.41 -24.90 -38.65
C ASP A 421 -11.19 -24.07 -39.03
N MET A 422 -10.87 -23.02 -38.26
CA MET A 422 -9.67 -22.22 -38.46
C MET A 422 -8.38 -23.03 -38.27
N LEU A 423 -8.32 -23.89 -37.26
CA LEU A 423 -7.20 -24.80 -37.05
C LEU A 423 -7.03 -25.76 -38.24
N ILE A 424 -8.12 -26.36 -38.73
CA ILE A 424 -8.10 -27.27 -39.90
C ILE A 424 -7.54 -26.53 -41.13
N ILE A 425 -7.98 -25.29 -41.35
CA ILE A 425 -7.49 -24.47 -42.47
C ILE A 425 -5.99 -24.17 -42.33
N ASN A 426 -5.53 -23.79 -41.14
CA ASN A 426 -4.12 -23.50 -40.90
C ASN A 426 -3.24 -24.75 -41.06
N LEU A 427 -3.65 -25.90 -40.53
CA LEU A 427 -2.94 -27.17 -40.71
C LEU A 427 -2.92 -27.59 -42.19
N ARG A 428 -4.03 -27.42 -42.91
CA ARG A 428 -4.08 -27.67 -44.35
C ARG A 428 -3.10 -26.79 -45.10
N LYS A 429 -2.99 -25.50 -44.78
CA LYS A 429 -1.97 -24.60 -45.37
C LYS A 429 -0.55 -25.05 -45.03
N GLY A 430 -0.32 -25.51 -43.80
CA GLY A 430 0.96 -26.06 -43.35
C GLY A 430 1.44 -27.27 -44.12
N LEU A 431 0.53 -28.16 -44.53
CA LEU A 431 0.89 -29.30 -45.38
C LEU A 431 1.46 -28.88 -46.74
N TYR A 432 1.16 -27.65 -47.20
CA TYR A 432 1.66 -27.09 -48.45
C TYR A 432 2.76 -26.04 -48.26
N SER A 433 3.13 -25.68 -47.01
CA SER A 433 4.26 -24.80 -46.75
C SER A 433 5.56 -25.60 -46.83
N ARG A 434 6.43 -25.23 -47.78
CA ARG A 434 7.78 -25.78 -47.93
C ARG A 434 8.74 -25.23 -46.90
#